data_AF-A0A3Q2WZQ3-F1
#
_entry.id   AF-A0A3Q2WZQ3-F1
#
_cell.length_a   1.000
_cell.length_b   1.000
_cell.length_c   1.000
_cell.angle_alpha   90.00
_cell.angle_beta   90.00
_cell.angle_gamma   90.00
#
_symmetry.space_group_name_H-M   'P 1'
#
loop_
_entity.id
_entity.type
_entity.pdbx_description
1 polymer ?
#
loop_
_entity_poly.entity_id
_entity_poly.type
_entity_poly.pdbx_seq_one_letter_code
_entity_poly.pdbx_strand_id
1 'polypeptide(L)'
;MRISFCQGLLTIAIILNLLILYYVSRAQQQMMEKRKELGRGTRRGHSRGPRVTVLLREFEHFENYVGDVANSFLHQRPELPFLAVADTSPYPPLVLPEGARLLILSPSPDQPPQAHRPEFHVQTEFVLLVPDGVELEQPRAIERLIRELEGEGGGPVRLVAAPVLARSAVQCLHLRVNLREWTAIYSTAASGSSGSVCTALQGDAVVLIRTEDLFNLSVPLGRPLFSSLFIQTSLRGWKVKLLEGPCFSANHRPLFSSAHNQWKADTRLKEATGKLMRSFGLKRLLLPDGKEQWYGCSKETPRCFGTVQDDTPDYLYLDRWTPPCCLRALRETTKYVVNILERSGVRYWLEGGTLLGAVRHQDIIPWDYDVDLGIYLEDVPNCDHLKNLDSGSLVDANGYVWERAVEGDFYRVQYSEANHLHVDLWPFYPRNGVMTKDTWTEHKQDVEFPEHFLQPLVPMPFAGITAYGPNNHRAFLELKFGEGAIENPQYPNPAKKRLDRSKL
;
A
#
# COMPACT_ATOMS: atom_id res chain seq x y z
N MET A 1 1.75 -21.39 -55.63
CA MET A 1 2.31 -20.05 -55.32
C MET A 1 3.83 -20.13 -55.43
N ARG A 2 4.46 -19.31 -56.29
CA ARG A 2 5.92 -19.23 -56.37
C ARG A 2 6.41 -18.44 -55.16
N ILE A 3 7.09 -19.10 -54.23
CA ILE A 3 7.72 -18.46 -53.07
C ILE A 3 8.76 -17.48 -53.60
N SER A 4 8.66 -16.20 -53.24
CA SER A 4 9.66 -15.21 -53.65
C SER A 4 10.99 -15.48 -52.93
N PHE A 5 12.11 -15.14 -53.55
CA PHE A 5 13.44 -15.33 -52.97
C PHE A 5 13.56 -14.73 -51.54
N CYS A 6 12.92 -13.59 -51.31
CA CYS A 6 12.85 -12.96 -49.98
C CYS A 6 12.03 -13.78 -48.97
N GLN A 7 10.93 -14.41 -49.39
CA GLN A 7 10.16 -15.31 -48.52
C GLN A 7 10.96 -16.57 -48.17
N GLY A 8 11.76 -17.10 -49.11
CA GLY A 8 12.67 -18.22 -48.83
C GLY A 8 13.73 -17.86 -47.78
N LEU A 9 14.38 -16.70 -47.93
CA LEU A 9 15.37 -16.20 -46.97
C LEU A 9 14.78 -15.95 -45.58
N LEU A 10 13.59 -15.35 -45.49
CA LEU A 10 12.93 -15.10 -44.21
C LEU A 10 12.57 -16.42 -43.50
N THR A 11 12.11 -17.42 -44.26
CA THR A 11 11.76 -18.74 -43.70
C THR A 11 13.01 -19.45 -43.17
N ILE A 12 14.14 -19.37 -43.89
CA ILE A 12 15.42 -19.92 -43.44
C ILE A 12 15.90 -19.21 -42.16
N ALA A 13 15.81 -17.88 -42.08
CA ALA A 13 16.21 -17.13 -40.89
C ALA A 13 15.35 -17.48 -39.66
N ILE A 14 14.04 -17.66 -39.84
CA ILE A 14 13.13 -18.10 -38.77
C ILE A 14 13.49 -19.52 -38.31
N ILE A 15 13.73 -20.44 -39.24
CA ILE A 15 14.13 -21.82 -38.90
C ILE A 15 15.47 -21.82 -38.14
N LEU A 16 16.44 -20.99 -38.56
CA LEU A 16 17.73 -20.88 -37.89
C LEU A 16 17.59 -20.33 -36.46
N ASN A 17 16.77 -19.31 -36.26
CA ASN A 17 16.50 -18.75 -34.93
C ASN A 17 15.77 -19.76 -34.02
N LEU A 18 14.81 -20.51 -34.56
CA LEU A 18 14.12 -21.57 -33.82
C LEU A 18 15.08 -22.71 -33.45
N LEU A 19 16.02 -23.07 -34.33
CA LEU A 19 17.07 -24.05 -34.02
C LEU A 19 18.00 -23.55 -32.92
N ILE A 20 18.43 -22.29 -32.97
CA ILE A 20 19.26 -21.68 -31.92
C ILE A 20 18.51 -21.69 -30.57
N LEU A 21 17.25 -21.26 -30.55
CA LEU A 21 16.40 -21.30 -29.35
C LEU A 21 16.21 -22.72 -28.82
N TYR A 22 16.02 -23.70 -29.70
CA TYR A 22 15.91 -25.10 -29.31
C TYR A 22 17.21 -25.63 -28.68
N TYR A 23 18.38 -25.34 -29.27
CA TYR A 23 19.66 -25.74 -28.72
C TYR A 23 19.99 -25.05 -27.40
N VAL A 24 19.67 -23.75 -27.25
CA VAL A 24 19.84 -23.01 -25.99
C VAL A 24 18.92 -23.57 -24.90
N SER A 25 17.65 -23.85 -25.23
CA SER A 25 16.70 -24.47 -24.31
C SER A 25 17.15 -25.86 -23.88
N ARG A 26 17.63 -26.68 -24.83
CA ARG A 26 18.14 -28.03 -24.55
C ARG A 26 19.42 -28.00 -23.71
N ALA A 27 20.32 -27.04 -23.94
CA ALA A 27 21.50 -26.82 -23.13
C ALA A 27 21.14 -26.39 -21.69
N GLN A 28 20.14 -25.51 -21.52
CA GLN A 28 19.62 -25.13 -20.20
C GLN A 28 18.95 -26.32 -19.49
N GLN A 29 18.19 -27.15 -20.19
CA GLN A 29 17.60 -28.37 -19.64
C GLN A 29 18.67 -29.38 -19.22
N GLN A 30 19.69 -29.63 -20.05
CA GLN A 30 20.81 -30.49 -19.69
C GLN A 30 21.59 -29.94 -18.48
N MET A 31 21.74 -28.62 -18.37
CA MET A 31 22.36 -28.00 -17.19
C MET A 31 21.50 -28.16 -15.93
N MET A 32 20.17 -28.09 -16.05
CA MET A 32 19.24 -28.38 -14.94
C MET A 32 19.22 -29.86 -14.55
N GLU A 33 19.25 -30.77 -15.52
CA GLU A 33 19.32 -32.22 -15.28
C GLU A 33 20.66 -32.62 -14.66
N LYS A 34 21.77 -32.05 -15.13
CA LYS A 34 23.09 -32.23 -14.52
C LYS A 34 23.14 -31.68 -13.09
N ARG A 35 22.42 -30.58 -12.78
CA ARG A 35 22.19 -30.10 -11.39
C ARG A 35 21.36 -31.08 -10.56
N LYS A 36 20.36 -31.73 -11.16
CA LYS A 36 19.51 -32.76 -10.51
C LYS A 36 20.27 -34.06 -10.25
N GLU A 37 21.15 -34.48 -11.16
CA GLU A 37 22.01 -35.66 -10.99
C GLU A 37 23.14 -35.41 -10.00
N LEU A 38 23.77 -34.21 -10.02
CA LEU A 38 24.73 -33.81 -8.99
C LEU A 38 24.08 -33.70 -7.59
N GLY A 39 22.76 -33.45 -7.52
CA GLY A 39 21.97 -33.48 -6.29
C GLY A 39 21.46 -34.88 -5.87
N ARG A 40 21.56 -35.91 -6.72
CA ARG A 40 21.13 -37.29 -6.41
C ARG A 40 22.28 -38.24 -6.10
N GLY A 41 23.52 -37.88 -6.43
CA GLY A 41 24.70 -38.72 -6.34
C GLY A 41 25.55 -38.62 -5.06
N THR A 42 24.99 -38.40 -3.87
CA THR A 42 25.75 -38.49 -2.59
C THR A 42 24.83 -38.87 -1.41
N ARG A 43 24.27 -40.07 -1.44
CA ARG A 43 23.80 -40.75 -0.21
C ARG A 43 24.92 -41.61 0.35
N ARG A 44 25.91 -40.98 1.00
CA ARG A 44 26.80 -41.61 1.98
C ARG A 44 27.31 -40.52 2.93
N GLY A 45 27.17 -40.78 4.23
CA GLY A 45 27.18 -39.76 5.29
C GLY A 45 28.34 -38.77 5.21
N HIS A 46 27.99 -37.49 5.17
CA HIS A 46 28.87 -36.36 5.42
C HIS A 46 28.12 -35.44 6.40
N SER A 47 28.84 -34.91 7.39
CA SER A 47 28.37 -33.86 8.29
C SER A 47 27.63 -32.78 7.50
N ARG A 48 26.32 -32.65 7.71
CA ARG A 48 25.50 -31.63 7.03
C ARG A 48 26.08 -30.27 7.40
N GLY A 49 26.50 -29.49 6.41
CA GLY A 49 26.90 -28.10 6.61
C GLY A 49 25.77 -27.26 7.23
N PRO A 50 26.05 -26.01 7.62
CA PRO A 50 25.08 -25.15 8.27
C PRO A 50 23.82 -24.99 7.40
N ARG A 51 22.65 -25.21 7.99
CA ARG A 51 21.35 -25.09 7.29
C ARG A 51 20.73 -23.70 7.38
N VAL A 52 21.32 -22.81 8.19
CA VAL A 52 20.77 -21.50 8.53
C VAL A 52 21.84 -20.42 8.35
N THR A 53 21.47 -19.29 7.77
CA THR A 53 22.25 -18.05 7.83
C THR A 53 21.57 -17.08 8.79
N VAL A 54 22.34 -16.56 9.75
CA VAL A 54 21.88 -15.49 10.65
C VAL A 54 21.99 -14.17 9.90
N LEU A 55 20.91 -13.40 9.86
CA LEU A 55 20.83 -12.13 9.16
C LEU A 55 20.35 -11.03 10.11
N LEU A 56 21.19 -10.03 10.33
CA LEU A 56 20.89 -8.86 11.16
C LEU A 56 20.72 -7.62 10.28
N ARG A 57 19.51 -7.09 10.23
CA ARG A 57 19.13 -5.97 9.33
C ARG A 57 18.68 -4.71 10.08
N GLU A 58 18.00 -4.86 11.21
CA GLU A 58 17.50 -3.73 12.00
C GLU A 58 18.50 -3.34 13.08
N PHE A 59 19.26 -2.28 12.81
CA PHE A 59 20.18 -1.64 13.75
C PHE A 59 20.44 -0.19 13.33
N GLU A 60 20.95 0.61 14.26
CA GLU A 60 21.34 1.99 14.01
C GLU A 60 22.85 2.17 14.03
N HIS A 61 23.41 2.87 13.03
CA HIS A 61 24.87 2.99 12.91
C HIS A 61 25.52 3.69 14.11
N PHE A 62 24.81 4.61 14.76
CA PHE A 62 25.38 5.44 15.83
C PHE A 62 25.37 4.76 17.21
N GLU A 63 24.59 3.69 17.40
CA GLU A 63 24.48 2.93 18.63
C GLU A 63 23.85 1.57 18.31
N ASN A 64 24.61 0.49 18.46
CA ASN A 64 24.19 -0.88 18.14
C ASN A 64 25.06 -1.92 18.88
N TYR A 65 24.61 -3.18 18.86
CA TYR A 65 25.32 -4.35 19.40
C TYR A 65 25.65 -5.39 18.32
N VAL A 66 25.73 -4.99 17.04
CA VAL A 66 25.83 -5.93 15.90
C VAL A 66 27.02 -6.88 16.03
N GLY A 67 28.18 -6.37 16.48
CA GLY A 67 29.38 -7.18 16.73
C GLY A 67 29.21 -8.16 17.90
N ASP A 68 28.55 -7.74 18.98
CA ASP A 68 28.27 -8.58 20.14
C ASP A 68 27.26 -9.69 19.81
N VAL A 69 26.22 -9.37 19.04
CA VAL A 69 25.27 -10.36 18.50
C VAL A 69 26.02 -11.38 17.65
N ALA A 70 26.87 -10.92 16.72
CA ALA A 70 27.69 -11.82 15.91
C ALA A 70 28.58 -12.74 16.76
N ASN A 71 29.26 -12.19 17.77
CA ASN A 71 30.07 -12.95 18.72
C ASN A 71 29.26 -14.01 19.46
N SER A 72 28.08 -13.66 19.96
CA SER A 72 27.20 -14.58 20.70
C SER A 72 26.81 -15.79 19.84
N PHE A 73 26.35 -15.55 18.61
CA PHE A 73 25.95 -16.63 17.70
C PHE A 73 27.14 -17.50 17.25
N LEU A 74 28.27 -16.88 16.89
CA LEU A 74 29.45 -17.61 16.42
C LEU A 74 30.19 -18.34 17.55
N HIS A 75 30.13 -17.85 18.78
CA HIS A 75 30.67 -18.57 19.94
C HIS A 75 29.91 -19.87 20.19
N GLN A 76 28.58 -19.82 20.10
CA GLN A 76 27.74 -21.00 20.28
C GLN A 76 27.80 -21.97 19.10
N ARG A 77 27.92 -21.45 17.88
CA ARG A 77 28.02 -22.23 16.64
C ARG A 77 28.98 -21.56 15.64
N PRO A 78 30.29 -21.89 15.70
CA PRO A 78 31.31 -21.29 14.85
C PRO A 78 31.10 -21.50 13.35
N GLU A 79 30.33 -22.52 12.96
CA GLU A 79 30.02 -22.85 11.58
C GLU A 79 28.88 -22.03 10.98
N LEU A 80 28.14 -21.23 11.76
CA LEU A 80 27.01 -20.44 11.25
C LEU A 80 27.49 -19.28 10.38
N PRO A 81 27.00 -19.15 9.13
CA PRO A 81 27.16 -17.92 8.38
C PRO A 81 26.40 -16.79 9.09
N PHE A 82 27.09 -15.70 9.40
CA PHE A 82 26.49 -14.48 9.96
C PHE A 82 26.62 -13.31 8.98
N LEU A 83 25.50 -12.64 8.69
CA LEU A 83 25.43 -11.53 7.75
C LEU A 83 24.76 -10.31 8.38
N ALA A 84 25.54 -9.27 8.65
CA ALA A 84 25.01 -7.94 8.93
C ALA A 84 24.68 -7.24 7.61
N VAL A 85 23.51 -6.62 7.50
CA VAL A 85 23.04 -5.99 6.25
C VAL A 85 22.69 -4.52 6.48
N ALA A 86 23.38 -3.63 5.76
CA ALA A 86 23.16 -2.19 5.81
C ALA A 86 22.83 -1.63 4.42
N ASP A 87 22.12 -0.50 4.36
CA ASP A 87 21.92 0.19 3.08
C ASP A 87 23.22 0.83 2.60
N THR A 88 23.94 1.49 3.50
CA THR A 88 25.23 2.14 3.25
C THR A 88 26.26 1.67 4.26
N SER A 89 27.55 1.94 3.98
CA SER A 89 28.64 1.60 4.92
C SER A 89 28.38 2.24 6.30
N PRO A 90 28.26 1.46 7.38
CA PRO A 90 28.03 1.99 8.71
C PRO A 90 29.20 2.85 9.19
N TYR A 91 28.88 3.96 9.86
CA TYR A 91 29.85 4.80 10.54
C TYR A 91 29.37 5.11 11.97
N PRO A 92 30.20 4.85 13.01
CA PRO A 92 31.54 4.26 12.94
C PRO A 92 31.54 2.83 12.35
N PRO A 93 32.67 2.36 11.76
CA PRO A 93 32.74 1.02 11.19
C PRO A 93 32.37 -0.05 12.22
N LEU A 94 31.58 -1.03 11.81
CA LEU A 94 31.23 -2.16 12.67
C LEU A 94 32.46 -3.02 12.96
N VAL A 95 32.66 -3.37 14.22
CA VAL A 95 33.67 -4.36 14.64
C VAL A 95 33.01 -5.73 14.59
N LEU A 96 33.23 -6.47 13.52
CA LEU A 96 32.69 -7.81 13.32
C LEU A 96 33.75 -8.88 13.62
N PRO A 97 33.41 -9.98 14.31
CA PRO A 97 34.33 -11.10 14.51
C PRO A 97 34.60 -11.88 13.23
N GLU A 98 35.64 -12.70 13.27
CA GLU A 98 35.94 -13.64 12.19
C GLU A 98 34.75 -14.57 11.92
N GLY A 99 34.37 -14.74 10.66
CA GLY A 99 33.19 -15.52 10.25
C GLY A 99 31.92 -14.69 10.05
N ALA A 100 31.85 -13.47 10.60
CA ALA A 100 30.78 -12.52 10.30
C ALA A 100 31.12 -11.63 9.11
N ARG A 101 30.12 -11.31 8.27
CA ARG A 101 30.29 -10.46 7.08
C ARG A 101 29.29 -9.31 7.08
N LEU A 102 29.71 -8.19 6.50
CA LEU A 102 28.85 -7.04 6.22
C LEU A 102 28.47 -7.02 4.74
N LEU A 103 27.17 -6.88 4.46
CA LEU A 103 26.63 -6.66 3.13
C LEU A 103 26.05 -5.24 3.01
N ILE A 104 26.45 -4.54 1.95
CA ILE A 104 25.95 -3.19 1.62
C ILE A 104 25.00 -3.28 0.43
N LEU A 105 23.75 -2.87 0.62
CA LEU A 105 22.69 -2.97 -0.39
C LEU A 105 22.71 -1.85 -1.43
N SER A 106 23.28 -0.67 -1.11
CA SER A 106 23.37 0.42 -2.08
C SER A 106 24.36 0.06 -3.18
N PRO A 107 23.98 0.14 -4.46
CA PRO A 107 24.85 -0.21 -5.56
C PRO A 107 26.05 0.75 -5.65
N SER A 108 27.21 0.21 -6.00
CA SER A 108 28.42 0.98 -6.29
C SER A 108 28.81 0.85 -7.77
N PRO A 109 29.14 1.94 -8.49
CA PRO A 109 29.46 1.89 -9.93
C PRO A 109 30.65 1.00 -10.30
N ASP A 110 31.55 0.73 -9.36
CA ASP A 110 32.75 -0.11 -9.50
C ASP A 110 32.51 -1.59 -9.18
N GLN A 111 31.32 -1.96 -8.70
CA GLN A 111 31.00 -3.32 -8.26
C GLN A 111 29.89 -3.96 -9.09
N PRO A 112 29.93 -5.29 -9.27
CA PRO A 112 28.88 -5.99 -10.00
C PRO A 112 27.57 -6.02 -9.19
N PRO A 113 26.38 -6.12 -9.83
CA PRO A 113 25.10 -6.11 -9.13
C PRO A 113 24.94 -7.17 -8.04
N GLN A 114 25.59 -8.33 -8.21
CA GLN A 114 25.57 -9.45 -7.26
C GLN A 114 26.21 -9.06 -5.92
N ALA A 115 27.15 -8.10 -5.90
CA ALA A 115 27.79 -7.64 -4.67
C ALA A 115 26.79 -7.04 -3.67
N HIS A 116 25.68 -6.48 -4.17
CA HIS A 116 24.69 -5.74 -3.37
C HIS A 116 23.37 -6.49 -3.17
N ARG A 117 23.23 -7.67 -3.77
CA ARG A 117 22.00 -8.45 -3.80
C ARG A 117 22.03 -9.58 -2.77
N PRO A 118 21.22 -9.53 -1.70
CA PRO A 118 21.35 -10.44 -0.55
C PRO A 118 21.18 -11.92 -0.90
N GLU A 119 20.41 -12.25 -1.93
CA GLU A 119 20.21 -13.62 -2.41
C GLU A 119 21.49 -14.29 -2.94
N PHE A 120 22.53 -13.53 -3.30
CA PHE A 120 23.84 -14.06 -3.69
C PHE A 120 24.76 -14.35 -2.50
N HIS A 121 24.42 -13.86 -1.31
CA HIS A 121 25.23 -13.97 -0.09
C HIS A 121 24.70 -15.00 0.91
N VAL A 122 23.51 -15.57 0.63
CA VAL A 122 22.87 -16.60 1.45
C VAL A 122 22.75 -17.89 0.63
N GLN A 123 23.39 -18.97 1.11
CA GLN A 123 23.39 -20.27 0.43
C GLN A 123 22.69 -21.38 1.23
N THR A 124 22.26 -21.05 2.44
CA THR A 124 21.62 -21.97 3.37
C THR A 124 20.13 -22.10 3.09
N GLU A 125 19.50 -23.15 3.61
CA GLU A 125 18.08 -23.43 3.36
C GLU A 125 17.15 -22.42 4.06
N PHE A 126 17.56 -21.91 5.21
CA PHE A 126 16.79 -20.96 6.00
C PHE A 126 17.58 -19.70 6.34
N VAL A 127 16.86 -18.60 6.52
CA VAL A 127 17.37 -17.36 7.09
C VAL A 127 16.76 -17.16 8.46
N LEU A 128 17.60 -16.87 9.44
CA LEU A 128 17.21 -16.47 10.78
C LEU A 128 17.38 -14.95 10.89
N LEU A 129 16.28 -14.22 10.83
CA LEU A 129 16.25 -12.78 11.01
C LEU A 129 16.36 -12.47 12.51
N VAL A 130 17.41 -11.77 12.90
CA VAL A 130 17.73 -11.48 14.30
C VAL A 130 17.76 -9.95 14.50
N PRO A 131 17.03 -9.41 15.51
CA PRO A 131 17.14 -8.00 15.86
C PRO A 131 18.44 -7.73 16.62
N ASP A 132 18.86 -6.46 16.63
CA ASP A 132 20.06 -6.06 17.36
C ASP A 132 19.93 -6.26 18.88
N GLY A 133 21.06 -6.52 19.54
CA GLY A 133 21.12 -6.80 20.98
C GLY A 133 20.62 -8.19 21.42
N VAL A 134 20.29 -9.09 20.49
CA VAL A 134 19.88 -10.47 20.81
C VAL A 134 21.07 -11.41 20.95
N GLU A 135 21.07 -12.22 22.00
CA GLU A 135 22.06 -13.27 22.24
C GLU A 135 21.49 -14.68 21.98
N LEU A 136 22.35 -15.58 21.51
CA LEU A 136 22.06 -17.01 21.44
C LEU A 136 22.63 -17.69 22.69
N GLU A 137 21.77 -18.09 23.62
CA GLU A 137 22.21 -18.86 24.81
C GLU A 137 22.24 -20.36 24.55
N GLN A 138 21.24 -20.87 23.84
CA GLN A 138 21.06 -22.30 23.61
C GLN A 138 21.07 -22.63 22.12
N PRO A 139 22.10 -23.32 21.59
CA PRO A 139 22.18 -23.69 20.18
C PRO A 139 20.99 -24.52 19.67
N ARG A 140 20.27 -25.21 20.57
CA ARG A 140 19.07 -26.00 20.26
C ARG A 140 17.86 -25.15 19.87
N ALA A 141 17.86 -23.86 20.21
CA ALA A 141 16.76 -22.95 19.89
C ALA A 141 16.52 -22.85 18.37
N ILE A 142 17.60 -22.74 17.60
CA ILE A 142 17.54 -22.67 16.13
C ILE A 142 16.98 -23.98 15.55
N GLU A 143 17.42 -25.14 16.04
CA GLU A 143 16.90 -26.44 15.57
C GLU A 143 15.41 -26.61 15.86
N ARG A 144 14.94 -26.08 17.00
CA ARG A 144 13.50 -26.10 17.33
C ARG A 144 12.69 -25.27 16.33
N LEU A 145 13.14 -24.06 15.99
CA LEU A 145 12.50 -23.25 14.97
C LEU A 145 12.45 -23.95 13.61
N ILE A 146 13.55 -24.60 13.20
CA ILE A 146 13.62 -25.36 11.94
C ILE A 146 12.60 -26.51 11.96
N ARG A 147 12.59 -27.32 13.02
CA ARG A 147 11.67 -28.47 13.14
C ARG A 147 10.21 -28.03 13.13
N GLU A 148 9.88 -26.93 13.79
CA GLU A 148 8.53 -26.36 13.77
C GLU A 148 8.14 -25.93 12.35
N LEU A 149 9.00 -25.18 11.65
CA LEU A 149 8.71 -24.72 10.30
C LEU A 149 8.63 -25.89 9.29
N GLU A 150 9.46 -26.92 9.45
CA GLU A 150 9.37 -28.15 8.64
C GLU A 150 8.08 -28.93 8.92
N GLY A 151 7.64 -28.97 10.18
CA GLY A 151 6.41 -29.64 10.61
C GLY A 151 5.14 -29.04 10.00
N GLU A 152 5.13 -27.74 9.71
CA GLU A 152 4.02 -27.06 9.02
C GLU A 152 3.93 -27.45 7.52
N GLY A 153 4.99 -28.03 6.96
CA GLY A 153 5.02 -28.52 5.58
C GLY A 153 4.76 -27.43 4.54
N GLY A 154 3.75 -27.66 3.68
CA GLY A 154 3.33 -26.72 2.63
C GLY A 154 2.16 -25.83 3.02
N GLY A 155 1.82 -25.75 4.32
CA GLY A 155 0.70 -24.99 4.84
C GLY A 155 0.86 -23.45 4.72
N PRO A 156 -0.13 -22.69 5.26
CA PRO A 156 -0.09 -21.22 5.23
C PRO A 156 0.97 -20.64 6.16
N VAL A 157 1.46 -21.39 7.15
CA VAL A 157 2.55 -20.95 8.03
C VAL A 157 3.86 -21.08 7.25
N ARG A 158 4.46 -19.93 6.90
CA ARG A 158 5.74 -19.85 6.16
C ARG A 158 6.87 -19.26 6.99
N LEU A 159 6.54 -18.79 8.20
CA LEU A 159 7.48 -18.20 9.14
C LEU A 159 7.22 -18.77 10.53
N VAL A 160 8.29 -19.00 11.29
CA VAL A 160 8.20 -19.33 12.72
C VAL A 160 9.01 -18.30 13.49
N ALA A 161 8.45 -17.79 14.58
CA ALA A 161 9.06 -16.76 15.39
C ALA A 161 9.23 -17.22 16.84
N ALA A 162 10.32 -16.79 17.46
CA ALA A 162 10.58 -16.92 18.88
C ALA A 162 10.66 -15.52 19.50
N PRO A 163 10.02 -15.29 20.66
CA PRO A 163 10.08 -14.00 21.33
C PRO A 163 11.49 -13.73 21.87
N VAL A 164 11.88 -12.46 21.85
CA VAL A 164 13.02 -11.97 22.62
C VAL A 164 12.51 -11.57 24.00
N LEU A 165 13.15 -12.05 25.06
CA LEU A 165 12.90 -11.67 26.45
C LEU A 165 13.42 -10.25 26.68
N ALA A 166 12.64 -9.27 26.21
CA ALA A 166 12.85 -7.85 26.43
C ALA A 166 11.81 -7.31 27.43
N ARG A 167 11.87 -6.00 27.71
CA ARG A 167 10.91 -5.33 28.61
C ARG A 167 9.47 -5.35 28.05
N SER A 168 9.30 -5.46 26.74
CA SER A 168 8.00 -5.53 26.06
C SER A 168 7.79 -6.91 25.46
N ALA A 169 6.61 -7.50 25.72
CA ALA A 169 6.23 -8.78 25.14
C ALA A 169 5.92 -8.64 23.64
N VAL A 170 6.31 -9.65 22.86
CA VAL A 170 5.93 -9.77 21.44
C VAL A 170 4.43 -10.03 21.36
N GLN A 171 3.75 -9.26 20.52
CA GLN A 171 2.32 -9.39 20.28
C GLN A 171 2.05 -10.00 18.91
N CYS A 172 1.16 -10.97 18.88
CA CYS A 172 0.63 -11.58 17.68
C CYS A 172 -0.52 -10.71 17.13
N LEU A 173 -0.42 -10.29 15.87
CA LEU A 173 -1.38 -9.38 15.25
C LEU A 173 -2.02 -9.98 13.99
N HIS A 174 -3.27 -9.59 13.74
CA HIS A 174 -3.88 -9.75 12.44
C HIS A 174 -3.70 -8.46 11.62
N LEU A 175 -3.20 -8.61 10.40
CA LEU A 175 -2.86 -7.57 9.44
C LEU A 175 -3.62 -7.86 8.15
N ARG A 176 -4.56 -6.98 7.82
CA ARG A 176 -5.26 -6.98 6.53
C ARG A 176 -4.70 -5.87 5.67
N VAL A 177 -4.12 -6.23 4.51
CA VAL A 177 -3.63 -5.27 3.53
C VAL A 177 -4.57 -5.24 2.34
N ASN A 178 -5.05 -4.06 1.97
CA ASN A 178 -5.89 -3.85 0.80
C ASN A 178 -5.21 -2.85 -0.14
N LEU A 179 -4.55 -3.34 -1.19
CA LEU A 179 -3.84 -2.48 -2.14
C LEU A 179 -4.78 -1.60 -2.96
N ARG A 180 -6.02 -2.06 -3.19
CA ARG A 180 -7.03 -1.29 -3.91
C ARG A 180 -7.46 -0.06 -3.12
N GLU A 181 -7.58 -0.20 -1.80
CA GLU A 181 -7.91 0.89 -0.88
C GLU A 181 -6.67 1.55 -0.26
N TRP A 182 -5.46 1.13 -0.65
CA TRP A 182 -4.20 1.67 -0.14
C TRP A 182 -4.08 1.57 1.39
N THR A 183 -4.68 0.56 2.01
CA THR A 183 -4.79 0.43 3.46
C THR A 183 -4.04 -0.78 4.02
N ALA A 184 -3.54 -0.62 5.24
CA ALA A 184 -3.07 -1.71 6.08
C ALA A 184 -3.70 -1.56 7.47
N ILE A 185 -4.45 -2.57 7.90
CA ILE A 185 -5.22 -2.56 9.15
C ILE A 185 -4.65 -3.63 10.07
N TYR A 186 -4.13 -3.20 11.22
CA TYR A 186 -3.64 -4.06 12.28
C TYR A 186 -4.70 -4.19 13.37
N SER A 187 -4.87 -5.40 13.89
CA SER A 187 -5.77 -5.73 15.00
C SER A 187 -5.12 -6.78 15.89
N THR A 188 -5.54 -6.85 17.16
CA THR A 188 -5.04 -7.86 18.10
C THR A 188 -5.49 -9.26 17.67
N ALA A 189 -4.57 -10.23 17.65
CA ALA A 189 -4.93 -11.62 17.43
C ALA A 189 -5.38 -12.27 18.75
N ALA A 190 -6.38 -13.17 18.69
CA ALA A 190 -6.79 -13.95 19.84
C ALA A 190 -5.69 -14.93 20.26
N SER A 191 -5.36 -14.97 21.55
CA SER A 191 -4.35 -15.89 22.10
C SER A 191 -4.88 -17.33 22.14
N GLY A 192 -4.21 -18.25 21.45
CA GLY A 192 -4.44 -19.70 21.53
C GLY A 192 -3.35 -20.41 22.36
N SER A 193 -3.67 -21.58 22.91
CA SER A 193 -2.88 -22.34 23.91
C SER A 193 -1.75 -23.24 23.37
N SER A 194 -1.30 -23.05 22.12
CA SER A 194 -0.25 -23.89 21.51
C SER A 194 0.70 -23.11 20.60
N GLY A 195 1.03 -21.87 20.99
CA GLY A 195 1.61 -20.86 20.11
C GLY A 195 0.53 -20.16 19.28
N SER A 196 0.76 -18.89 18.98
CA SER A 196 -0.22 -18.05 18.30
C SER A 196 0.14 -17.90 16.83
N VAL A 197 -0.79 -18.22 15.93
CA VAL A 197 -0.61 -18.06 14.48
C VAL A 197 -1.23 -16.73 14.07
N CYS A 198 -0.40 -15.82 13.55
CA CYS A 198 -0.77 -14.47 13.13
C CYS A 198 -0.36 -14.21 11.69
N THR A 199 -0.66 -13.00 11.20
CA THR A 199 -0.15 -12.47 9.93
C THR A 199 0.93 -11.41 10.13
N ALA A 200 1.08 -10.87 11.34
CA ALA A 200 2.13 -9.93 11.70
C ALA A 200 2.53 -10.07 13.18
N LEU A 201 3.72 -9.55 13.52
CA LEU A 201 4.20 -9.43 14.90
C LEU A 201 4.50 -7.96 15.22
N GLN A 202 4.33 -7.60 16.49
CA GLN A 202 4.78 -6.33 17.05
C GLN A 202 5.68 -6.59 18.27
N GLY A 203 6.83 -5.93 18.31
CA GLY A 203 7.89 -6.18 19.31
C GLY A 203 9.03 -7.04 18.75
N ASP A 204 10.03 -7.32 19.60
CA ASP A 204 11.28 -7.96 19.19
C ASP A 204 11.16 -9.48 19.17
N ALA A 205 11.33 -10.06 17.98
CA ALA A 205 11.30 -11.51 17.78
C ALA A 205 12.44 -11.95 16.88
N VAL A 206 12.91 -13.17 17.07
CA VAL A 206 13.75 -13.85 16.08
C VAL A 206 12.82 -14.60 15.13
N VAL A 207 12.98 -14.41 13.81
CA VAL A 207 12.08 -14.98 12.80
C VAL A 207 12.86 -15.89 11.85
N LEU A 208 12.45 -17.14 11.76
CA LEU A 208 12.96 -18.11 10.79
C LEU A 208 12.04 -18.16 9.56
N ILE A 209 12.64 -18.11 8.38
CA ILE A 209 11.96 -18.22 7.08
C ILE A 209 12.83 -19.02 6.11
N ARG A 210 12.22 -19.71 5.14
CA ARG A 210 12.98 -20.36 4.05
C ARG A 210 13.66 -19.29 3.19
N THR A 211 14.89 -19.54 2.78
CA THR A 211 15.66 -18.65 1.91
C THR A 211 14.93 -18.36 0.60
N GLU A 212 14.30 -19.38 0.01
CA GLU A 212 13.50 -19.24 -1.21
C GLU A 212 12.27 -18.35 -1.01
N ASP A 213 11.62 -18.41 0.16
CA ASP A 213 10.44 -17.61 0.45
C ASP A 213 10.80 -16.14 0.69
N LEU A 214 11.87 -15.90 1.46
CA LEU A 214 12.36 -14.55 1.74
C LEU A 214 12.76 -13.84 0.45
N PHE A 215 13.64 -14.43 -0.36
CA PHE A 215 14.16 -13.78 -1.56
C PHE A 215 13.20 -13.82 -2.77
N ASN A 216 12.04 -14.47 -2.64
CA ASN A 216 10.92 -14.34 -3.57
C ASN A 216 9.97 -13.17 -3.20
N LEU A 217 10.24 -12.46 -2.11
CA LEU A 217 9.60 -11.17 -1.81
C LEU A 217 10.22 -10.06 -2.68
N SER A 218 9.44 -9.03 -3.01
CA SER A 218 9.92 -7.92 -3.85
C SER A 218 10.87 -6.99 -3.09
N VAL A 219 10.66 -6.83 -1.78
CA VAL A 219 11.50 -6.01 -0.90
C VAL A 219 11.82 -6.81 0.38
N PRO A 220 12.67 -7.85 0.29
CA PRO A 220 12.87 -8.82 1.37
C PRO A 220 13.48 -8.24 2.64
N LEU A 221 14.31 -7.20 2.51
CA LEU A 221 15.05 -6.55 3.60
C LEU A 221 14.73 -5.05 3.73
N GLY A 222 13.53 -4.64 3.32
CA GLY A 222 13.04 -3.26 3.48
C GLY A 222 12.88 -2.89 4.96
N ARG A 223 13.10 -1.62 5.32
CA ARG A 223 12.99 -1.13 6.70
C ARG A 223 11.73 -0.29 6.93
N PRO A 224 11.02 -0.43 8.07
CA PRO A 224 11.28 -1.38 9.16
C PRO A 224 11.03 -2.83 8.72
N LEU A 225 11.91 -3.75 9.09
CA LEU A 225 11.97 -5.13 8.59
C LEU A 225 10.64 -5.86 8.76
N PHE A 226 10.08 -5.82 9.96
CA PHE A 226 8.82 -6.50 10.25
C PHE A 226 7.65 -5.88 9.49
N SER A 227 7.57 -4.55 9.39
CA SER A 227 6.56 -3.89 8.57
C SER A 227 6.67 -4.33 7.11
N SER A 228 7.88 -4.28 6.54
CA SER A 228 8.13 -4.68 5.14
C SER A 228 7.79 -6.15 4.90
N LEU A 229 8.26 -7.02 5.78
CA LEU A 229 8.07 -8.46 5.72
C LEU A 229 6.58 -8.80 5.83
N PHE A 230 5.91 -8.39 6.91
CA PHE A 230 4.54 -8.82 7.20
C PHE A 230 3.49 -8.25 6.25
N ILE A 231 3.70 -7.04 5.69
CA ILE A 231 2.84 -6.54 4.62
C ILE A 231 2.91 -7.47 3.39
N GLN A 232 4.11 -7.86 2.98
CA GLN A 232 4.32 -8.69 1.80
C GLN A 232 3.87 -10.14 2.01
N THR A 233 4.04 -10.69 3.22
CA THR A 233 3.62 -12.06 3.55
C THR A 233 2.11 -12.13 3.75
N SER A 234 1.48 -11.13 4.37
CA SER A 234 0.01 -11.03 4.50
C SER A 234 -0.68 -10.98 3.14
N LEU A 235 -0.14 -10.19 2.19
CA LEU A 235 -0.66 -10.15 0.81
C LEU A 235 -0.56 -11.49 0.07
N ARG A 236 0.35 -12.37 0.47
CA ARG A 236 0.50 -13.74 -0.08
C ARG A 236 -0.33 -14.77 0.68
N GLY A 237 -1.10 -14.36 1.70
CA GLY A 237 -1.85 -15.25 2.58
C GLY A 237 -0.97 -16.06 3.54
N TRP A 238 0.30 -15.69 3.70
CA TRP A 238 1.24 -16.37 4.57
C TRP A 238 1.04 -15.94 6.04
N LYS A 239 1.31 -16.87 6.94
CA LYS A 239 1.20 -16.71 8.38
C LYS A 239 2.53 -16.93 9.08
N VAL A 240 2.66 -16.34 10.26
CA VAL A 240 3.76 -16.54 11.19
C VAL A 240 3.25 -17.24 12.44
N LYS A 241 3.94 -18.30 12.87
CA LYS A 241 3.66 -19.00 14.14
C LYS A 241 4.61 -18.50 15.20
N LEU A 242 4.09 -17.79 16.20
CA LEU A 242 4.83 -17.34 17.37
C LEU A 242 4.84 -18.47 18.42
N LEU A 243 6.03 -18.97 18.72
CA LEU A 243 6.22 -20.02 19.72
C LEU A 243 6.22 -19.45 21.14
N GLU A 244 5.74 -20.25 22.10
CA GLU A 244 5.88 -19.95 23.54
C GLU A 244 7.32 -20.18 24.04
N GLY A 245 8.10 -20.97 23.30
CA GLY A 245 9.52 -21.19 23.50
C GLY A 245 10.12 -21.88 22.27
N PRO A 246 11.43 -21.75 22.00
CA PRO A 246 12.45 -21.13 22.84
C PRO A 246 12.31 -19.60 22.85
N CYS A 247 12.84 -18.95 23.88
CA CYS A 247 12.96 -17.49 23.92
C CYS A 247 14.45 -17.13 23.77
N PHE A 248 14.71 -16.00 23.12
CA PHE A 248 16.06 -15.43 23.01
C PHE A 248 16.24 -14.35 24.08
N SER A 249 17.47 -14.13 24.56
CA SER A 249 17.75 -13.10 25.55
C SER A 249 18.29 -11.84 24.89
N ALA A 250 18.11 -10.71 25.58
CA ALA A 250 18.73 -9.43 25.24
C ALA A 250 19.33 -8.85 26.53
N ASN A 251 20.50 -9.38 26.92
CA ASN A 251 21.14 -9.09 28.20
C ASN A 251 21.93 -7.76 28.20
N HIS A 252 22.11 -7.15 27.03
CA HIS A 252 22.77 -5.87 26.89
C HIS A 252 21.99 -4.73 27.56
N ARG A 253 22.68 -3.60 27.79
CA ARG A 253 21.99 -2.37 28.21
C ARG A 253 21.01 -1.96 27.11
N PRO A 254 19.85 -1.38 27.45
CA PRO A 254 18.92 -0.90 26.43
C PRO A 254 19.62 0.09 25.49
N LEU A 255 19.49 -0.15 24.18
CA LEU A 255 19.91 0.81 23.16
C LEU A 255 19.14 2.12 23.31
N PHE A 256 19.77 3.22 22.92
CA PHE A 256 19.19 4.56 22.85
C PHE A 256 18.79 5.11 24.23
N SER A 257 19.55 4.77 25.27
CA SER A 257 19.22 5.16 26.65
C SER A 257 19.23 6.67 26.91
N SER A 258 19.86 7.47 26.03
CA SER A 258 19.82 8.94 26.10
C SER A 258 18.66 9.49 25.28
N ALA A 259 18.00 10.55 25.77
CA ALA A 259 16.88 11.19 25.07
C ALA A 259 17.24 11.66 23.65
N HIS A 260 18.49 12.09 23.44
CA HIS A 260 18.99 12.49 22.13
C HIS A 260 19.09 11.31 21.15
N ASN A 261 19.62 10.17 21.61
CA ASN A 261 19.74 8.99 20.77
C ASN A 261 18.38 8.35 20.49
N GLN A 262 17.48 8.33 21.48
CA GLN A 262 16.09 7.90 21.28
C GLN A 262 15.40 8.76 20.21
N TRP A 263 15.49 10.09 20.30
CA TRP A 263 14.94 10.99 19.29
C TRP A 263 15.50 10.74 17.88
N LYS A 264 16.81 10.48 17.76
CA LYS A 264 17.45 10.13 16.48
C LYS A 264 16.90 8.82 15.90
N ALA A 265 16.80 7.77 16.74
CA ALA A 265 16.27 6.48 16.34
C ALA A 265 14.80 6.62 15.88
N ASP A 266 13.97 7.30 16.67
CA ASP A 266 12.54 7.51 16.37
C ASP A 266 12.35 8.30 15.07
N THR A 267 13.17 9.33 14.84
CA THR A 267 13.13 10.15 13.62
C THR A 267 13.46 9.30 12.39
N ARG A 268 14.54 8.50 12.45
CA ARG A 268 14.93 7.60 11.36
C ARG A 268 13.89 6.51 11.10
N LEU A 269 13.32 5.95 12.17
CA LEU A 269 12.25 4.95 12.05
C LEU A 269 11.02 5.55 11.35
N LYS A 270 10.63 6.78 11.72
CA LYS A 270 9.53 7.51 11.08
C LYS A 270 9.81 7.78 9.59
N GLU A 271 11.01 8.21 9.24
CA GLU A 271 11.43 8.43 7.86
C GLU A 271 11.43 7.13 7.04
N ALA A 272 12.04 6.07 7.56
CA ALA A 272 12.09 4.75 6.93
C ALA A 272 10.68 4.18 6.71
N THR A 273 9.81 4.28 7.73
CA THR A 273 8.41 3.87 7.63
C THR A 273 7.70 4.67 6.55
N GLY A 274 7.88 6.00 6.51
CA GLY A 274 7.29 6.85 5.48
C GLY A 274 7.73 6.46 4.07
N LYS A 275 9.02 6.16 3.87
CA LYS A 275 9.56 5.70 2.59
C LYS A 275 8.97 4.33 2.18
N LEU A 276 8.88 3.39 3.13
CA LEU A 276 8.32 2.06 2.91
C LEU A 276 6.83 2.11 2.54
N MET A 277 6.02 2.86 3.28
CA MET A 277 4.58 2.95 2.98
C MET A 277 4.35 3.60 1.62
N ARG A 278 5.11 4.64 1.28
CA ARG A 278 5.04 5.26 -0.07
C ARG A 278 5.45 4.28 -1.17
N SER A 279 6.52 3.50 -0.99
CA SER A 279 6.97 2.54 -2.00
C SER A 279 6.00 1.38 -2.20
N PHE A 280 5.30 0.96 -1.15
CA PHE A 280 4.24 -0.07 -1.24
C PHE A 280 2.90 0.49 -1.73
N GLY A 281 2.78 1.81 -1.85
CA GLY A 281 1.52 2.47 -2.15
C GLY A 281 0.48 2.25 -1.04
N LEU A 282 0.89 2.32 0.22
CA LEU A 282 0.00 2.37 1.37
C LEU A 282 -0.12 3.81 1.86
N LYS A 283 -1.36 4.27 2.04
CA LYS A 283 -1.71 5.66 2.34
C LYS A 283 -2.38 5.81 3.70
N ARG A 284 -3.01 4.75 4.22
CA ARG A 284 -3.61 4.73 5.57
C ARG A 284 -3.22 3.46 6.31
N LEU A 285 -2.69 3.62 7.51
CA LEU A 285 -2.46 2.55 8.47
C LEU A 285 -3.41 2.73 9.65
N LEU A 286 -4.10 1.67 10.06
CA LEU A 286 -4.85 1.62 11.32
C LEU A 286 -4.12 0.68 12.27
N LEU A 287 -3.67 1.19 13.41
CA LEU A 287 -2.92 0.44 14.42
C LEU A 287 -3.86 -0.28 15.41
N PRO A 288 -3.37 -1.27 16.17
CA PRO A 288 -4.20 -2.03 17.11
C PRO A 288 -4.82 -1.19 18.24
N ASP A 289 -4.22 -0.04 18.57
CA ASP A 289 -4.72 0.92 19.55
C ASP A 289 -5.79 1.88 18.98
N GLY A 290 -6.16 1.70 17.72
CA GLY A 290 -7.11 2.57 16.99
C GLY A 290 -6.48 3.82 16.40
N LYS A 291 -5.16 4.04 16.58
CA LYS A 291 -4.48 5.21 16.01
C LYS A 291 -4.33 5.05 14.50
N GLU A 292 -4.70 6.09 13.77
CA GLU A 292 -4.46 6.18 12.33
C GLU A 292 -3.14 6.87 12.01
N GLN A 293 -2.46 6.38 10.98
CA GLN A 293 -1.28 7.00 10.38
C GLN A 293 -1.48 7.19 8.88
N TRP A 294 -1.15 8.39 8.40
CA TRP A 294 -1.41 8.81 7.02
C TRP A 294 -0.09 9.04 6.27
N TYR A 295 -0.02 8.49 5.06
CA TYR A 295 1.15 8.56 4.16
C TYR A 295 0.76 9.03 2.74
N GLY A 296 -0.38 9.71 2.63
CA GLY A 296 -0.91 10.30 1.40
C GLY A 296 -0.88 11.82 1.39
N CYS A 297 -1.82 12.43 0.68
CA CYS A 297 -1.93 13.88 0.59
C CYS A 297 -2.56 14.52 1.83
N SER A 298 -2.35 15.82 1.97
CA SER A 298 -2.85 16.71 3.01
C SER A 298 -3.23 18.06 2.40
N LYS A 299 -3.62 19.03 3.23
CA LYS A 299 -3.97 20.38 2.76
C LYS A 299 -2.75 21.15 2.23
N GLU A 300 -1.55 20.75 2.64
CA GLU A 300 -0.27 21.38 2.28
C GLU A 300 0.46 20.66 1.12
N THR A 301 -0.15 19.62 0.54
CA THR A 301 0.48 18.82 -0.51
C THR A 301 -0.46 18.60 -1.69
N PRO A 302 0.07 18.38 -2.90
CA PRO A 302 -0.74 17.96 -4.05
C PRO A 302 -1.56 16.70 -3.75
N ARG A 303 -2.72 16.60 -4.41
CA ARG A 303 -3.51 15.38 -4.42
C ARG A 303 -2.72 14.21 -4.99
N CYS A 304 -3.13 12.98 -4.67
CA CYS A 304 -2.32 11.79 -4.94
C CYS A 304 -2.22 11.38 -6.42
N PHE A 305 -3.10 11.89 -7.28
CA PHE A 305 -3.17 11.59 -8.70
C PHE A 305 -3.07 12.88 -9.52
N GLY A 306 -2.52 12.77 -10.73
CA GLY A 306 -2.32 13.93 -11.62
C GLY A 306 -3.63 14.51 -12.20
N THR A 307 -3.49 15.24 -13.29
CA THR A 307 -4.63 15.67 -14.11
C THR A 307 -5.35 14.45 -14.68
N VAL A 308 -6.67 14.39 -14.49
CA VAL A 308 -7.51 13.31 -15.01
C VAL A 308 -7.64 13.49 -16.53
N GLN A 309 -7.59 12.38 -17.28
CA GLN A 309 -7.76 12.35 -18.73
C GLN A 309 -8.87 11.38 -19.08
N ASP A 310 -9.75 11.75 -20.01
CA ASP A 310 -10.92 10.96 -20.45
C ASP A 310 -11.73 10.37 -19.27
N ASP A 311 -11.93 11.17 -18.22
CA ASP A 311 -12.63 10.82 -16.97
C ASP A 311 -12.05 9.61 -16.24
N THR A 312 -10.78 9.26 -16.51
CA THR A 312 -10.15 8.05 -15.99
C THR A 312 -8.87 8.39 -15.22
N PRO A 313 -8.93 8.51 -13.89
CA PRO A 313 -7.75 8.73 -13.06
C PRO A 313 -6.72 7.60 -13.15
N ASP A 314 -5.44 7.93 -12.92
CA ASP A 314 -4.32 6.99 -13.03
C ASP A 314 -4.45 5.76 -12.12
N TYR A 315 -5.03 5.91 -10.93
CA TYR A 315 -5.20 4.82 -9.96
C TYR A 315 -6.08 3.68 -10.48
N LEU A 316 -7.02 3.95 -11.39
CA LEU A 316 -7.83 2.91 -12.01
C LEU A 316 -7.00 1.98 -12.91
N TYR A 317 -5.95 2.52 -13.56
CA TYR A 317 -5.00 1.73 -14.34
C TYR A 317 -4.06 0.92 -13.46
N LEU A 318 -3.91 1.28 -12.18
CA LEU A 318 -3.18 0.52 -11.18
C LEU A 318 -4.03 -0.61 -10.54
N ASP A 319 -5.27 -0.81 -11.00
CA ASP A 319 -6.27 -1.69 -10.38
C ASP A 319 -6.57 -1.31 -8.91
N ARG A 320 -6.47 0.00 -8.62
CA ARG A 320 -6.77 0.58 -7.32
C ARG A 320 -7.96 1.54 -7.42
N TRP A 321 -8.48 1.90 -6.27
CA TRP A 321 -9.53 2.89 -6.10
C TRP A 321 -8.95 4.21 -5.62
N THR A 322 -9.79 5.19 -5.33
CA THR A 322 -9.34 6.51 -4.91
C THR A 322 -8.54 6.39 -3.61
N PRO A 323 -7.37 7.05 -3.51
CA PRO A 323 -6.59 7.05 -2.28
C PRO A 323 -7.43 7.51 -1.09
N PRO A 324 -7.36 6.84 0.07
CA PRO A 324 -8.25 7.14 1.21
C PRO A 324 -8.02 8.54 1.78
N CYS A 325 -6.82 9.09 1.61
CA CYS A 325 -6.50 10.47 1.96
C CYS A 325 -7.22 11.48 1.07
N CYS A 326 -7.40 11.16 -0.22
CA CYS A 326 -8.17 11.98 -1.15
C CYS A 326 -9.66 11.92 -0.81
N LEU A 327 -10.21 10.73 -0.58
CA LEU A 327 -11.59 10.59 -0.11
C LEU A 327 -11.83 11.33 1.21
N ARG A 328 -10.88 11.29 2.16
CA ARG A 328 -10.97 12.07 3.41
C ARG A 328 -11.07 13.57 3.13
N ALA A 329 -10.21 14.10 2.27
CA ALA A 329 -10.23 15.51 1.88
C ALA A 329 -11.53 15.90 1.16
N LEU A 330 -12.04 15.06 0.25
CA LEU A 330 -13.33 15.30 -0.43
C LEU A 330 -14.49 15.36 0.57
N ARG A 331 -14.56 14.43 1.53
CA ARG A 331 -15.58 14.48 2.60
C ARG A 331 -15.46 15.75 3.45
N GLU A 332 -14.24 16.17 3.76
CA GLU A 332 -13.95 17.38 4.53
C GLU A 332 -14.40 18.64 3.77
N THR A 333 -14.03 18.77 2.48
CA THR A 333 -14.45 19.86 1.60
C THR A 333 -15.96 19.87 1.42
N THR A 334 -16.59 18.72 1.19
CA THR A 334 -18.05 18.60 1.06
C THR A 334 -18.76 19.14 2.29
N LYS A 335 -18.35 18.69 3.48
CA LYS A 335 -18.93 19.15 4.74
C LYS A 335 -18.76 20.66 4.94
N TYR A 336 -17.61 21.19 4.53
CA TYR A 336 -17.34 22.61 4.61
C TYR A 336 -18.26 23.42 3.68
N VAL A 337 -18.33 23.03 2.41
CA VAL A 337 -19.13 23.68 1.37
C VAL A 337 -20.62 23.63 1.70
N VAL A 338 -21.16 22.46 2.04
CA VAL A 338 -22.56 22.29 2.43
C VAL A 338 -22.94 23.23 3.57
N ASN A 339 -22.11 23.30 4.62
CA ASN A 339 -22.36 24.17 5.76
C ASN A 339 -22.33 25.67 5.39
N ILE A 340 -21.55 26.07 4.37
CA ILE A 340 -21.57 27.45 3.86
C ILE A 340 -22.84 27.72 3.07
N LEU A 341 -23.23 26.82 2.16
CA LEU A 341 -24.44 26.95 1.35
C LEU A 341 -25.68 27.07 2.25
N GLU A 342 -25.81 26.21 3.27
CA GLU A 342 -26.92 26.25 4.21
C GLU A 342 -26.98 27.55 5.01
N ARG A 343 -25.84 28.05 5.51
CA ARG A 343 -25.78 29.32 6.26
C ARG A 343 -26.07 30.54 5.40
N SER A 344 -25.72 30.46 4.11
CA SER A 344 -26.01 31.50 3.13
C SER A 344 -27.42 31.41 2.56
N GLY A 345 -28.24 30.41 2.93
CA GLY A 345 -29.57 30.25 2.36
C GLY A 345 -29.54 29.90 0.87
N VAL A 346 -28.52 29.16 0.43
CA VAL A 346 -28.42 28.63 -0.93
C VAL A 346 -29.01 27.23 -0.97
N ARG A 347 -30.09 27.04 -1.73
CA ARG A 347 -30.65 25.71 -1.97
C ARG A 347 -29.69 24.90 -2.81
N TYR A 348 -29.35 23.70 -2.33
CA TYR A 348 -28.48 22.76 -3.00
C TYR A 348 -29.05 21.34 -2.95
N TRP A 349 -28.55 20.47 -3.82
CA TRP A 349 -28.80 19.04 -3.76
C TRP A 349 -27.56 18.25 -4.18
N LEU A 350 -27.42 17.02 -3.68
CA LEU A 350 -26.45 16.06 -4.19
C LEU A 350 -26.78 15.76 -5.67
N GLU A 351 -25.78 15.79 -6.53
CA GLU A 351 -25.94 15.61 -7.98
C GLU A 351 -25.04 14.47 -8.49
N GLY A 352 -25.30 13.96 -9.70
CA GLY A 352 -24.39 13.07 -10.42
C GLY A 352 -23.91 11.84 -9.63
N GLY A 353 -22.60 11.57 -9.68
CA GLY A 353 -21.96 10.44 -9.00
C GLY A 353 -22.06 10.54 -7.47
N THR A 354 -22.13 11.77 -6.96
CA THR A 354 -22.30 12.09 -5.53
C THR A 354 -23.67 11.61 -5.01
N LEU A 355 -24.76 11.94 -5.71
CA LEU A 355 -26.09 11.43 -5.37
C LEU A 355 -26.16 9.91 -5.48
N LEU A 356 -25.55 9.34 -6.52
CA LEU A 356 -25.51 7.90 -6.72
C LEU A 356 -24.78 7.18 -5.57
N GLY A 357 -23.67 7.73 -5.09
CA GLY A 357 -22.94 7.23 -3.93
C GLY A 357 -23.74 7.31 -2.64
N ALA A 358 -24.43 8.45 -2.41
CA ALA A 358 -25.31 8.64 -1.26
C ALA A 358 -26.42 7.58 -1.20
N VAL A 359 -27.09 7.33 -2.32
CA VAL A 359 -28.18 6.33 -2.40
C VAL A 359 -27.66 4.90 -2.25
N ARG A 360 -26.47 4.59 -2.80
CA ARG A 360 -25.92 3.22 -2.81
C ARG A 360 -25.36 2.82 -1.44
N HIS A 361 -24.55 3.68 -0.83
CA HIS A 361 -23.78 3.34 0.37
C HIS A 361 -23.47 4.55 1.27
N GLN A 362 -24.22 5.65 1.13
CA GLN A 362 -24.17 6.82 2.02
C GLN A 362 -22.81 7.53 2.07
N ASP A 363 -21.99 7.39 1.02
CA ASP A 363 -20.67 7.98 0.94
C ASP A 363 -20.26 8.18 -0.53
N ILE A 364 -19.12 8.83 -0.76
CA ILE A 364 -18.51 8.98 -2.08
C ILE A 364 -18.28 7.59 -2.69
N ILE A 365 -18.52 7.43 -3.99
CA ILE A 365 -18.19 6.18 -4.68
C ILE A 365 -16.68 5.92 -4.51
N PRO A 366 -16.23 4.71 -4.09
CA PRO A 366 -14.83 4.52 -3.66
C PRO A 366 -13.76 4.83 -4.71
N TRP A 367 -14.16 4.88 -5.98
CA TRP A 367 -13.32 5.19 -7.14
C TRP A 367 -13.65 6.53 -7.82
N ASP A 368 -14.47 7.37 -7.18
CA ASP A 368 -14.71 8.76 -7.61
C ASP A 368 -13.61 9.68 -7.09
N TYR A 369 -13.42 10.81 -7.77
CA TYR A 369 -12.33 11.75 -7.49
C TYR A 369 -12.76 13.17 -7.13
N ASP A 370 -14.04 13.46 -7.21
CA ASP A 370 -14.68 14.75 -6.94
C ASP A 370 -16.06 14.56 -6.29
N VAL A 371 -16.75 15.67 -6.06
CA VAL A 371 -18.10 15.72 -5.51
C VAL A 371 -18.90 16.77 -6.28
N ASP A 372 -20.15 16.45 -6.64
CA ASP A 372 -21.04 17.32 -7.41
C ASP A 372 -22.26 17.71 -6.59
N LEU A 373 -22.54 19.01 -6.54
CA LEU A 373 -23.77 19.57 -5.98
C LEU A 373 -24.47 20.42 -7.04
N GLY A 374 -25.77 20.24 -7.19
CA GLY A 374 -26.60 21.21 -7.93
C GLY A 374 -27.03 22.34 -6.99
N ILE A 375 -27.13 23.56 -7.51
CA ILE A 375 -27.62 24.73 -6.76
C ILE A 375 -28.64 25.52 -7.60
N TYR A 376 -29.52 26.26 -6.94
CA TYR A 376 -30.36 27.25 -7.61
C TYR A 376 -29.52 28.47 -7.99
N LEU A 377 -29.49 28.83 -9.28
CA LEU A 377 -28.75 30.00 -9.78
C LEU A 377 -29.21 31.31 -9.14
N GLU A 378 -30.52 31.45 -8.89
CA GLU A 378 -31.10 32.62 -8.24
C GLU A 378 -30.62 32.84 -6.79
N ASP A 379 -30.10 31.80 -6.13
CA ASP A 379 -29.59 31.88 -4.76
C ASP A 379 -28.10 32.24 -4.69
N VAL A 380 -27.36 32.20 -5.80
CA VAL A 380 -25.93 32.52 -5.86
C VAL A 380 -25.57 33.86 -5.18
N PRO A 381 -26.35 34.95 -5.36
CA PRO A 381 -26.08 36.23 -4.71
C PRO A 381 -26.12 36.19 -3.17
N ASN A 382 -26.74 35.18 -2.57
CA ASN A 382 -26.85 35.05 -1.11
C ASN A 382 -25.54 34.59 -0.46
N CYS A 383 -24.61 34.02 -1.24
CA CYS A 383 -23.32 33.54 -0.75
C CYS A 383 -22.19 34.49 -1.14
N ASP A 384 -21.54 35.10 -0.14
CA ASP A 384 -20.41 36.02 -0.35
C ASP A 384 -19.23 35.38 -1.11
N HIS A 385 -19.05 34.06 -0.95
CA HIS A 385 -18.00 33.30 -1.63
C HIS A 385 -18.30 33.09 -3.12
N LEU A 386 -19.58 33.13 -3.53
CA LEU A 386 -19.99 32.88 -4.92
C LEU A 386 -20.28 34.18 -5.69
N LYS A 387 -20.95 35.14 -5.03
CA LYS A 387 -21.52 36.33 -5.68
C LYS A 387 -20.49 37.29 -6.31
N ASN A 388 -19.25 37.24 -5.85
CA ASN A 388 -18.17 38.13 -6.31
C ASN A 388 -17.15 37.42 -7.21
N LEU A 389 -17.45 36.19 -7.65
CA LEU A 389 -16.59 35.41 -8.56
C LEU A 389 -17.00 35.66 -10.01
N ASP A 390 -16.73 36.86 -10.52
CA ASP A 390 -17.04 37.22 -11.92
C ASP A 390 -16.05 36.58 -12.91
N SER A 391 -14.76 36.58 -12.57
CA SER A 391 -13.70 35.84 -13.26
C SER A 391 -12.44 35.83 -12.37
N GLY A 392 -12.20 34.72 -11.66
CA GLY A 392 -11.04 34.61 -10.76
C GLY A 392 -11.20 33.54 -9.69
N SER A 393 -10.23 33.51 -8.78
CA SER A 393 -10.19 32.62 -7.63
C SER A 393 -10.16 33.41 -6.32
N LEU A 394 -10.88 32.94 -5.31
CA LEU A 394 -10.88 33.45 -3.95
C LEU A 394 -10.34 32.37 -3.02
N VAL A 395 -9.32 32.68 -2.23
CA VAL A 395 -8.87 31.82 -1.13
C VAL A 395 -9.52 32.32 0.16
N ASP A 396 -10.31 31.47 0.80
CA ASP A 396 -10.98 31.85 2.05
C ASP A 396 -10.06 31.75 3.28
N ALA A 397 -10.55 32.21 4.43
CA ALA A 397 -9.79 32.21 5.68
C ALA A 397 -9.41 30.81 6.19
N ASN A 398 -10.05 29.74 5.70
CA ASN A 398 -9.74 28.35 6.03
C ASN A 398 -8.85 27.69 4.96
N GLY A 399 -8.45 28.43 3.93
CA GLY A 399 -7.56 27.99 2.86
C GLY A 399 -8.23 27.15 1.78
N TYR A 400 -9.55 27.16 1.66
CA TYR A 400 -10.23 26.59 0.48
C TYR A 400 -10.21 27.60 -0.68
N VAL A 401 -10.13 27.10 -1.91
CA VAL A 401 -10.10 27.94 -3.11
C VAL A 401 -11.44 27.85 -3.82
N TRP A 402 -12.13 28.97 -3.94
CA TRP A 402 -13.39 29.12 -4.64
C TRP A 402 -13.11 29.76 -5.99
N GLU A 403 -13.52 29.13 -7.08
CA GLU A 403 -13.30 29.65 -8.43
C GLU A 403 -14.55 29.48 -9.29
N ARG A 404 -14.71 30.36 -10.27
CA ARG A 404 -15.72 30.21 -11.32
C ARG A 404 -15.06 29.63 -12.57
N ALA A 405 -15.49 28.44 -12.99
CA ALA A 405 -15.00 27.78 -14.17
C ALA A 405 -15.59 28.42 -15.43
N VAL A 406 -14.74 29.07 -16.23
CA VAL A 406 -15.15 29.79 -17.46
C VAL A 406 -15.63 28.82 -18.54
N GLU A 407 -15.14 27.58 -18.55
CA GLU A 407 -15.43 26.58 -19.59
C GLU A 407 -16.83 25.94 -19.48
N GLY A 408 -17.52 26.07 -18.34
CA GLY A 408 -18.78 25.36 -18.11
C GLY A 408 -19.77 26.05 -17.18
N ASP A 409 -19.59 27.35 -16.89
CA ASP A 409 -20.47 28.15 -16.01
C ASP A 409 -20.85 27.47 -14.68
N PHE A 410 -19.86 26.84 -14.02
CA PHE A 410 -20.01 26.24 -12.70
C PHE A 410 -18.98 26.82 -11.72
N TYR A 411 -19.19 26.59 -10.43
CA TYR A 411 -18.22 26.97 -9.40
C TYR A 411 -17.47 25.74 -8.91
N ARG A 412 -16.18 25.90 -8.63
CA ARG A 412 -15.35 24.83 -8.09
C ARG A 412 -14.77 25.27 -6.75
N VAL A 413 -14.85 24.39 -5.75
CA VAL A 413 -14.27 24.61 -4.43
C VAL A 413 -13.19 23.57 -4.18
N GLN A 414 -11.93 23.99 -4.26
CA GLN A 414 -10.77 23.12 -4.06
C GLN A 414 -10.38 23.04 -2.59
N TYR A 415 -9.83 21.89 -2.18
CA TYR A 415 -9.41 21.62 -0.81
C TYR A 415 -8.35 22.62 -0.33
N SER A 416 -7.40 22.99 -1.20
CA SER A 416 -6.47 24.10 -1.00
C SER A 416 -5.77 24.51 -2.29
N GLU A 417 -4.99 25.59 -2.25
CA GLU A 417 -4.13 26.01 -3.36
C GLU A 417 -3.14 24.92 -3.79
N ALA A 418 -2.67 24.12 -2.83
CA ALA A 418 -1.77 23.00 -3.11
C ALA A 418 -2.54 21.73 -3.54
N ASN A 419 -3.78 21.55 -3.10
CA ASN A 419 -4.53 20.31 -3.25
C ASN A 419 -5.86 20.52 -3.99
N HIS A 420 -5.87 20.15 -5.27
CA HIS A 420 -7.00 20.40 -6.18
C HIS A 420 -8.06 19.30 -6.18
N LEU A 421 -8.23 18.58 -5.06
CA LEU A 421 -9.47 17.82 -4.82
C LEU A 421 -10.59 18.80 -4.59
N HIS A 422 -11.77 18.57 -5.17
CA HIS A 422 -12.77 19.62 -5.25
C HIS A 422 -14.21 19.14 -5.11
N VAL A 423 -15.07 20.10 -4.82
CA VAL A 423 -16.53 20.03 -4.94
C VAL A 423 -16.94 20.99 -6.06
N ASP A 424 -17.68 20.50 -7.04
CA ASP A 424 -18.25 21.31 -8.11
C ASP A 424 -19.71 21.67 -7.78
N LEU A 425 -20.07 22.93 -8.01
CA LEU A 425 -21.40 23.49 -7.80
C LEU A 425 -21.98 23.89 -9.15
N TRP A 426 -23.04 23.20 -9.55
CA TRP A 426 -23.71 23.32 -10.84
C TRP A 426 -24.97 24.19 -10.71
N PRO A 427 -24.97 25.44 -11.20
CA PRO A 427 -26.13 26.31 -11.10
C PRO A 427 -27.19 25.93 -12.13
N PHE A 428 -28.44 25.74 -11.67
CA PHE A 428 -29.61 25.52 -12.52
C PHE A 428 -30.66 26.59 -12.27
N TYR A 429 -31.50 26.85 -13.27
CA TYR A 429 -32.69 27.69 -13.14
C TYR A 429 -33.91 27.04 -13.79
N PRO A 430 -35.12 27.29 -13.27
CA PRO A 430 -36.33 26.72 -13.84
C PRO A 430 -36.76 27.45 -15.12
N ARG A 431 -37.12 26.68 -16.14
CA ARG A 431 -37.77 27.15 -17.36
C ARG A 431 -38.95 26.25 -17.67
N ASN A 432 -40.16 26.76 -17.50
CA ASN A 432 -41.42 26.01 -17.70
C ASN A 432 -41.48 24.69 -16.89
N GLY A 433 -41.01 24.70 -15.64
CA GLY A 433 -41.01 23.52 -14.75
C GLY A 433 -39.91 22.49 -15.04
N VAL A 434 -38.94 22.83 -15.88
CA VAL A 434 -37.73 22.04 -16.15
C VAL A 434 -36.52 22.82 -15.67
N MET A 435 -35.66 22.18 -14.87
CA MET A 435 -34.38 22.73 -14.45
C MET A 435 -33.37 22.62 -15.60
N THR A 436 -32.78 23.75 -15.97
CA THR A 436 -31.86 23.88 -17.10
C THR A 436 -30.67 24.77 -16.73
N LYS A 437 -29.65 24.78 -17.59
CA LYS A 437 -28.47 25.63 -17.55
C LYS A 437 -28.02 25.98 -18.98
N ASP A 438 -27.15 26.97 -19.12
CA ASP A 438 -26.75 27.49 -20.43
C ASP A 438 -25.64 26.68 -21.10
N THR A 439 -24.89 25.89 -20.33
CA THR A 439 -23.72 25.13 -20.77
C THR A 439 -23.82 23.68 -20.31
N TRP A 440 -23.37 22.74 -21.15
CA TRP A 440 -23.47 21.30 -20.89
C TRP A 440 -22.14 20.62 -21.18
N THR A 441 -21.81 19.62 -20.38
CA THR A 441 -20.65 18.75 -20.57
C THR A 441 -20.99 17.60 -21.53
N GLU A 442 -19.97 16.86 -21.98
CA GLU A 442 -20.18 15.66 -22.81
C GLU A 442 -20.67 14.44 -22.00
N HIS A 443 -20.82 14.58 -20.69
CA HIS A 443 -21.27 13.50 -19.82
C HIS A 443 -22.76 13.18 -20.02
N LYS A 444 -23.09 11.90 -20.17
CA LYS A 444 -24.46 11.41 -20.39
C LYS A 444 -25.46 11.88 -19.32
N GLN A 445 -25.00 12.00 -18.07
CA GLN A 445 -25.83 12.37 -16.92
C GLN A 445 -26.09 13.88 -16.80
N ASP A 446 -25.37 14.70 -17.56
CA ASP A 446 -25.52 16.16 -17.55
C ASP A 446 -26.65 16.57 -18.48
N VAL A 447 -27.88 16.42 -17.98
CA VAL A 447 -29.13 16.66 -18.71
C VAL A 447 -30.10 17.48 -17.86
N GLU A 448 -31.00 18.18 -18.56
CA GLU A 448 -32.18 18.83 -17.96
C GLU A 448 -33.05 17.81 -17.20
N PHE A 449 -33.78 18.28 -16.20
CA PHE A 449 -34.68 17.44 -15.43
C PHE A 449 -35.90 18.22 -14.90
N PRO A 450 -37.04 17.56 -14.67
CA PRO A 450 -38.22 18.22 -14.11
C PRO A 450 -37.98 18.83 -12.72
N GLU A 451 -38.41 20.08 -12.51
CA GLU A 451 -38.21 20.82 -11.25
C GLU A 451 -38.91 20.15 -10.04
N HIS A 452 -39.98 19.39 -10.28
CA HIS A 452 -40.72 18.72 -9.20
C HIS A 452 -39.83 17.77 -8.36
N PHE A 453 -38.71 17.28 -8.90
CA PHE A 453 -37.73 16.50 -8.15
C PHE A 453 -37.08 17.28 -7.01
N LEU A 454 -37.07 18.62 -7.06
CA LEU A 454 -36.52 19.50 -6.03
C LEU A 454 -37.59 20.01 -5.05
N GLN A 455 -38.86 19.65 -5.25
CA GLN A 455 -40.02 20.19 -4.53
C GLN A 455 -40.85 19.07 -3.87
N PRO A 456 -40.49 18.61 -2.64
CA PRO A 456 -39.39 19.10 -1.80
C PRO A 456 -38.07 18.38 -2.07
N LEU A 457 -36.96 18.99 -1.62
CA LEU A 457 -35.72 18.27 -1.35
C LEU A 457 -35.89 17.35 -0.13
N VAL A 458 -35.14 16.25 -0.10
CA VAL A 458 -35.20 15.27 0.99
C VAL A 458 -33.85 15.12 1.68
N PRO A 459 -33.81 15.03 3.03
CA PRO A 459 -32.57 14.80 3.75
C PRO A 459 -32.08 13.37 3.49
N MET A 460 -30.77 13.19 3.31
CA MET A 460 -30.13 11.88 3.19
C MET A 460 -28.71 11.85 3.78
N PRO A 461 -28.28 10.71 4.35
CA PRO A 461 -26.91 10.55 4.82
C PRO A 461 -25.91 10.52 3.66
N PHE A 462 -24.87 11.33 3.74
CA PHE A 462 -23.76 11.32 2.79
C PHE A 462 -22.47 11.77 3.47
N ALA A 463 -21.37 11.04 3.28
CA ALA A 463 -20.04 11.45 3.72
C ALA A 463 -19.93 11.82 5.22
N GLY A 464 -20.77 11.20 6.07
CA GLY A 464 -20.82 11.46 7.52
C GLY A 464 -21.59 12.72 7.93
N ILE A 465 -22.35 13.34 7.02
CA ILE A 465 -23.30 14.42 7.30
C ILE A 465 -24.71 14.06 6.80
N THR A 466 -25.70 14.84 7.21
CA THR A 466 -27.00 14.88 6.54
C THR A 466 -26.94 15.95 5.46
N ALA A 467 -27.10 15.57 4.20
CA ALA A 467 -27.19 16.47 3.06
C ALA A 467 -28.61 16.42 2.46
N TYR A 468 -28.88 17.23 1.44
CA TYR A 468 -30.14 17.21 0.70
C TYR A 468 -29.98 16.57 -0.68
N GLY A 469 -30.94 15.75 -1.09
CA GLY A 469 -31.03 15.21 -2.44
C GLY A 469 -32.42 15.44 -3.05
N PRO A 470 -32.59 15.19 -4.36
CA PRO A 470 -33.90 15.24 -4.99
C PRO A 470 -34.87 14.22 -4.36
N ASN A 471 -36.16 14.56 -4.25
CA ASN A 471 -37.18 13.55 -3.96
C ASN A 471 -37.20 12.49 -5.06
N ASN A 472 -37.74 11.30 -4.76
CA ASN A 472 -37.77 10.20 -5.72
C ASN A 472 -36.39 9.95 -6.39
N HIS A 473 -35.30 10.08 -5.62
CA HIS A 473 -33.91 10.04 -6.10
C HIS A 473 -33.58 8.81 -6.96
N ARG A 474 -34.27 7.68 -6.79
CA ARG A 474 -34.15 6.54 -7.72
C ARG A 474 -34.56 6.92 -9.14
N ALA A 475 -35.75 7.47 -9.33
CA ALA A 475 -36.23 7.88 -10.64
C ALA A 475 -35.37 9.00 -11.23
N PHE A 476 -34.90 9.92 -10.39
CA PHE A 476 -33.96 10.98 -10.79
C PHE A 476 -32.63 10.39 -11.30
N LEU A 477 -32.05 9.42 -10.59
CA LEU A 477 -30.82 8.75 -10.99
C LEU A 477 -31.01 7.89 -12.24
N GLU A 478 -32.13 7.19 -12.36
CA GLU A 478 -32.44 6.36 -13.54
C GLU A 478 -32.70 7.22 -14.79
N LEU A 479 -33.25 8.42 -14.64
CA LEU A 479 -33.35 9.42 -15.71
C LEU A 479 -31.96 9.82 -16.23
N LYS A 480 -31.00 10.07 -15.34
CA LYS A 480 -29.66 10.57 -15.69
C LYS A 480 -28.70 9.46 -16.15
N PHE A 481 -28.66 8.34 -15.45
CA PHE A 481 -27.69 7.26 -15.69
C PHE A 481 -28.27 6.09 -16.49
N GLY A 482 -29.58 5.89 -16.43
CA GLY A 482 -30.29 4.73 -16.97
C GLY A 482 -30.77 3.78 -15.88
N GLU A 483 -31.72 2.93 -16.25
CA GLU A 483 -32.34 1.94 -15.34
C GLU A 483 -31.30 1.02 -14.68
N GLY A 484 -31.45 0.80 -13.37
CA GLY A 484 -30.58 -0.11 -12.61
C GLY A 484 -29.17 0.42 -12.32
N ALA A 485 -28.91 1.72 -12.51
CA ALA A 485 -27.60 2.33 -12.23
C ALA A 485 -27.19 2.23 -10.75
N ILE A 486 -28.14 2.22 -9.82
CA ILE A 486 -27.89 2.08 -8.38
C ILE A 486 -27.30 0.69 -8.09
N GLU A 487 -27.91 -0.36 -8.65
CA GLU A 487 -27.56 -1.76 -8.40
C GLU A 487 -26.37 -2.26 -9.24
N ASN A 488 -26.06 -1.58 -10.35
CA ASN A 488 -25.01 -1.99 -11.29
C ASN A 488 -23.88 -0.94 -11.36
N PRO A 489 -22.93 -0.96 -10.40
CA PRO A 489 -21.81 -0.03 -10.41
C PRO A 489 -20.92 -0.20 -11.64
N GLN A 490 -20.43 0.93 -12.15
CA GLN A 490 -19.47 1.00 -13.25
C GLN A 490 -18.38 2.03 -12.91
N TYR A 491 -17.22 1.88 -13.54
CA TYR A 491 -16.21 2.95 -13.53
C TYR A 491 -16.66 4.11 -14.43
N PRO A 492 -16.12 5.33 -14.23
CA PRO A 492 -16.55 6.53 -14.95
C PRO A 492 -16.51 6.35 -16.48
N ASN A 493 -15.46 5.69 -16.99
CA ASN A 493 -15.33 5.40 -18.42
C ASN A 493 -15.11 3.88 -18.68
N PRO A 494 -16.18 3.08 -18.81
CA PRO A 494 -16.09 1.64 -19.05
C PRO A 494 -15.45 1.26 -20.39
N ALA A 495 -15.39 2.19 -21.35
CA ALA A 495 -14.71 1.96 -22.62
C ALA A 495 -13.18 1.95 -22.46
N LYS A 496 -12.65 2.78 -21.56
CA LYS A 496 -11.22 2.86 -21.23
C LYS A 496 -10.81 1.82 -20.18
N LYS A 497 -11.58 1.70 -19.10
CA LYS A 497 -11.32 0.74 -18.01
C LYS A 497 -12.62 0.15 -17.47
N ARG A 498 -12.77 -1.17 -17.59
CA ARG A 498 -13.93 -1.88 -17.05
C ARG A 498 -13.71 -2.25 -15.59
N LEU A 499 -14.78 -2.11 -14.80
CA LEU A 499 -14.83 -2.62 -13.44
C LEU A 499 -14.95 -4.15 -13.47
N ASP A 500 -13.99 -4.83 -12.82
CA ASP A 500 -14.05 -6.27 -12.59
C ASP A 500 -14.99 -6.57 -11.40
N ARG A 501 -16.25 -6.90 -11.72
CA ARG A 501 -17.29 -7.16 -10.72
C ARG A 501 -17.01 -8.39 -9.85
N SER A 502 -16.14 -9.30 -10.28
CA SER A 502 -15.77 -10.49 -9.48
C SER A 502 -14.97 -10.13 -8.22
N LYS A 503 -14.43 -8.91 -8.18
CA LYS A 503 -13.60 -8.41 -7.10
C LYS A 503 -14.31 -7.35 -6.24
N LEU A 504 -15.60 -7.09 -6.46
CA LEU A 504 -16.39 -6.14 -5.66
C LEU A 504 -16.68 -6.65 -4.26
#